data_AF-A0A1G3LZS7-F1
#
_entry.id   AF-A0A1G3LZS7-F1
#
_cell.length_a   1.000
_cell.length_b   1.000
_cell.length_c   1.000
_cell.angle_alpha   90.00
_cell.angle_beta   90.00
_cell.angle_gamma   90.00
#
_symmetry.space_group_name_H-M   'P 1'
#
loop_
_entity.id
_entity.type
_entity.pdbx_description
1 polymer ?
#
loop_
_entity_poly.entity_id
_entity_poly.type
_entity_poly.pdbx_seq_one_letter_code
_entity_poly.pdbx_strand_id
1 'polypeptide(L)'
;MLSNFIPRHTYAIVSGYENEEIVSIVAGAFLFEPYKIVLYYPKVNPFKENQKITLHLDNRTGMETYDRDLKVYRASVKATIEENSLEKSIIKLEEYELVYIQMRL
;
A
#
# COMPACT_ATOMS: atom_id res chain seq x y z
N MET A 1 4.29 9.68 10.82
CA MET A 1 3.36 8.60 10.40
C MET A 1 3.43 8.46 8.89
N LEU A 2 3.14 7.29 8.32
CA LEU A 2 3.23 7.03 6.88
C LEU A 2 2.40 8.04 6.04
N SER A 3 1.26 8.48 6.60
CA SER A 3 0.37 9.51 6.04
C SER A 3 1.00 10.91 5.90
N ASN A 4 2.20 11.15 6.45
CA ASN A 4 2.93 12.39 6.26
C ASN A 4 3.64 12.45 4.90
N PHE A 5 3.83 11.29 4.27
CA PHE A 5 4.59 11.13 3.02
C PHE A 5 3.73 10.55 1.91
N ILE A 6 2.80 9.65 2.26
CA ILE A 6 1.86 9.02 1.34
C ILE A 6 0.46 9.59 1.57
N PRO A 7 -0.28 9.98 0.52
CA PRO A 7 -1.66 10.44 0.63
C PRO A 7 -2.55 9.41 1.34
N ARG A 8 -3.55 9.90 2.09
CA ARG A 8 -4.46 9.02 2.82
C ARG A 8 -5.24 8.07 1.91
N HIS A 9 -5.69 8.57 0.76
CA HIS A 9 -6.28 7.78 -0.31
C HIS A 9 -5.26 7.65 -1.42
N THR A 10 -4.87 6.42 -1.75
CA THR A 10 -3.90 6.14 -2.80
C THR A 10 -4.13 4.74 -3.37
N TYR A 11 -3.21 4.28 -4.22
CA TYR A 11 -3.17 2.90 -4.69
C TYR A 11 -1.90 2.22 -4.17
N ALA A 12 -2.00 0.92 -3.93
CA ALA A 12 -0.91 0.08 -3.49
C ALA A 12 -0.71 -1.09 -4.46
N ILE A 13 0.55 -1.46 -4.69
CA ILE A 13 0.86 -2.82 -5.15
C ILE A 13 0.99 -3.69 -3.91
N VAL A 14 0.09 -4.65 -3.76
CA VAL A 14 0.04 -5.58 -2.63
C VAL A 14 0.57 -6.92 -3.11
N SER A 15 1.57 -7.45 -2.43
CA SER A 15 2.17 -8.75 -2.76
C SER A 15 2.19 -9.67 -1.56
N GLY A 16 2.00 -10.96 -1.79
CA GLY A 16 2.05 -12.00 -0.78
C GLY A 16 2.24 -13.37 -1.45
N TYR A 17 2.34 -14.42 -0.63
CA TYR A 17 2.44 -15.78 -1.13
C TYR A 17 1.09 -16.49 -1.15
N GLU A 18 0.74 -17.13 -2.27
CA GLU A 18 -0.37 -18.06 -2.38
C GLU A 18 0.17 -19.37 -2.98
N ASN A 19 0.01 -20.48 -2.26
CA ASN A 19 0.53 -21.80 -2.69
C ASN A 19 2.02 -21.77 -3.12
N GLU A 20 2.87 -21.10 -2.33
CA GLU A 20 4.30 -20.90 -2.59
C GLU A 20 4.65 -20.00 -3.79
N GLU A 21 3.65 -19.50 -4.52
CA GLU A 21 3.83 -18.54 -5.60
C GLU A 21 3.65 -17.11 -5.09
N ILE A 22 4.39 -16.16 -5.68
CA ILE A 22 4.20 -14.74 -5.39
C ILE A 22 3.01 -14.24 -6.21
N VAL A 23 2.01 -13.73 -5.51
CA VAL A 23 0.86 -13.05 -6.11
C VAL A 23 0.95 -11.56 -5.81
N SER A 24 0.84 -10.72 -6.84
CA SER A 24 0.84 -9.26 -6.73
C SER A 24 -0.40 -8.68 -7.39
N ILE A 25 -1.10 -7.77 -6.69
CA ILE A 25 -2.30 -7.11 -7.18
C ILE A 25 -2.27 -5.61 -6.89
N VAL A 26 -3.04 -4.84 -7.65
CA VAL A 26 -3.30 -3.43 -7.36
C VAL A 26 -4.51 -3.34 -6.46
N ALA A 27 -4.42 -2.57 -5.37
CA ALA A 27 -5.52 -2.28 -4.47
C ALA A 27 -5.64 -0.77 -4.24
N GLY A 28 -6.85 -0.27 -4.03
CA GLY A 28 -7.04 1.03 -3.39
C GLY A 28 -6.61 0.93 -1.93
N ALA A 29 -5.92 1.95 -1.42
CA ALA A 29 -5.43 1.98 -0.04
C ALA A 29 -5.94 3.21 0.68
N PHE A 30 -6.45 3.00 1.90
CA PHE A 30 -6.89 4.06 2.80
C PHE A 30 -6.12 4.00 4.12
N LEU A 31 -5.21 4.96 4.33
CA LEU A 31 -4.42 5.14 5.55
C LEU A 31 -5.26 5.93 6.56
N PHE A 32 -6.09 5.23 7.34
CA PHE A 32 -7.03 5.84 8.28
C PHE A 32 -6.49 5.97 9.70
N GLU A 33 -5.61 5.06 10.10
CA GLU A 33 -4.95 5.03 11.41
C GLU A 33 -3.42 4.93 11.25
N PRO A 34 -2.64 5.30 12.27
CA PRO A 34 -1.17 5.32 12.17
C PRO A 34 -0.53 3.99 11.74
N TYR A 35 -1.16 2.87 12.14
CA TYR A 35 -0.66 1.51 11.91
C TYR A 35 -1.68 0.60 11.24
N LYS A 36 -2.80 1.15 10.72
CA LYS A 36 -3.78 0.37 9.98
C LYS A 36 -4.07 0.99 8.62
N ILE A 37 -4.20 0.11 7.63
CA ILE A 37 -4.61 0.46 6.27
C ILE A 37 -5.80 -0.40 5.90
N VAL A 38 -6.80 0.21 5.26
CA VAL A 38 -7.83 -0.55 4.54
C VAL A 38 -7.40 -0.70 3.10
N LEU A 39 -7.36 -1.94 2.63
CA LEU A 39 -7.15 -2.28 1.22
C LEU A 39 -8.50 -2.58 0.58
N TYR A 40 -8.73 -2.03 -0.61
CA TYR A 40 -9.92 -2.25 -1.44
C TYR A 40 -9.49 -2.91 -2.74
N TYR A 41 -10.06 -4.07 -3.04
CA TYR A 41 -9.64 -4.86 -4.19
C TYR A 41 -10.60 -4.66 -5.36
N PRO A 42 -10.10 -4.35 -6.57
CA PRO A 42 -10.94 -4.23 -7.76
C PRO A 42 -11.40 -5.60 -8.29
N LYS A 43 -10.84 -6.70 -7.77
CA LYS A 43 -11.15 -8.10 -8.09
C LYS A 43 -11.17 -8.92 -6.79
N VAL A 44 -11.45 -10.22 -6.90
CA VAL A 44 -11.39 -11.15 -5.76
C VAL A 44 -10.04 -11.04 -5.06
N ASN A 45 -10.10 -10.82 -3.75
CA ASN A 45 -8.96 -10.81 -2.85
C ASN A 45 -8.32 -12.21 -2.74
N PRO A 46 -7.04 -12.39 -3.12
CA PRO A 46 -6.33 -13.66 -3.04
C PRO A 46 -5.75 -13.95 -1.65
N PHE A 47 -5.76 -12.96 -0.74
CA PHE A 47 -5.09 -13.06 0.54
C PHE A 47 -6.01 -13.54 1.66
N LYS A 48 -5.43 -14.01 2.77
CA LYS A 48 -6.12 -14.60 3.93
C LYS A 48 -5.78 -13.87 5.22
N GLU A 49 -6.63 -14.00 6.23
CA GLU A 49 -6.33 -13.50 7.58
C GLU A 49 -5.02 -14.09 8.12
N ASN A 50 -4.29 -13.30 8.91
CA ASN A 50 -2.97 -13.60 9.47
C ASN A 50 -1.85 -13.78 8.42
N GLN A 51 -2.13 -13.57 7.14
CA GLN A 51 -1.11 -13.63 6.10
C GLN A 51 -0.20 -12.39 6.15
N LYS A 52 1.10 -12.62 6.00
CA LYS A 52 2.09 -11.56 5.79
C LYS A 52 2.08 -11.11 4.34
N ILE A 53 2.07 -9.81 4.15
CA ILE A 53 2.06 -9.14 2.85
C ILE A 53 3.06 -7.99 2.84
N THR A 54 3.43 -7.57 1.64
CA THR A 54 4.19 -6.35 1.38
C THR A 54 3.39 -5.39 0.53
N LEU A 55 3.45 -4.10 0.85
CA LEU A 55 2.83 -3.04 0.06
C LEU A 55 3.91 -2.13 -0.51
N HIS A 56 3.76 -1.77 -1.77
CA HIS A 56 4.48 -0.66 -2.37
C HIS A 56 3.51 0.50 -2.61
N LEU A 57 3.86 1.66 -2.06
CA LEU A 57 3.10 2.91 -2.14
C LEU A 57 3.99 3.99 -2.77
N ASP A 58 3.42 4.87 -3.59
CA ASP A 58 4.09 6.02 -4.19
C ASP A 58 3.16 7.23 -4.08
N ASN A 59 3.65 8.35 -3.56
CA ASN A 59 2.84 9.54 -3.31
C ASN A 59 2.34 10.26 -4.56
N ARG A 60 2.75 9.82 -5.75
CA ARG A 60 2.21 10.27 -7.05
C ARG A 60 0.98 9.50 -7.48
N THR A 61 0.74 8.33 -6.90
CA THR A 61 -0.34 7.44 -7.35
C THR A 61 -1.68 8.01 -6.93
N GLY A 62 -2.50 8.38 -7.92
CA GLY A 62 -3.79 9.05 -7.71
C GLY A 62 -3.72 10.58 -7.69
N MET A 63 -2.57 11.20 -8.01
CA MET A 63 -2.49 12.65 -8.19
C MET A 63 -3.00 13.08 -9.57
N GLU A 64 -3.79 14.15 -9.60
CA GLU A 64 -4.33 14.74 -10.84
C GLU A 64 -3.33 15.70 -11.53
N THR A 65 -2.41 16.28 -10.77
CA THR A 65 -1.43 17.26 -11.27
C THR A 65 -0.02 16.93 -10.81
N TYR A 66 0.94 17.09 -11.73
CA TYR A 66 2.36 16.91 -11.47
C TYR A 66 3.04 18.28 -11.49
N ASP A 67 3.56 18.70 -10.33
CA ASP A 67 4.39 19.90 -10.20
C ASP A 67 5.87 19.52 -10.38
N ARG A 68 6.65 20.42 -10.98
CA ARG A 68 8.11 20.30 -11.10
C ARG A 68 8.79 20.19 -9.73
N ASP A 69 8.19 20.78 -8.70
CA ASP A 69 8.72 20.77 -7.33
C ASP A 69 8.22 19.57 -6.49
N LEU A 70 7.50 18.62 -7.11
CA LEU A 70 6.95 17.45 -6.42
C LEU A 70 8.06 16.55 -5.85
N LYS A 71 8.09 16.46 -4.52
CA LYS A 71 8.94 15.51 -3.80
C LYS A 71 8.34 14.11 -3.90
N VAL A 72 9.04 13.19 -4.55
CA VAL A 72 8.57 11.81 -4.72
C VAL A 72 9.00 10.96 -3.54
N TYR A 73 8.02 10.39 -2.85
CA TYR A 73 8.23 9.44 -1.77
C TYR A 73 7.64 8.09 -2.17
N ARG A 74 8.44 7.05 -2.01
CA ARG A 74 8.00 5.66 -2.13
C ARG A 74 8.13 4.96 -0.79
N ALA A 75 7.13 4.18 -0.42
CA ALA A 75 7.17 3.37 0.78
C ALA A 75 7.05 1.88 0.43
N SER A 76 7.93 1.08 1.02
CA SER A 76 7.81 -0.37 1.08
C SER A 76 7.38 -0.73 2.50
N VAL A 77 6.24 -1.38 2.65
CA VAL A 77 5.61 -1.68 3.94
C VAL A 77 5.51 -3.18 4.11
N LYS A 78 5.91 -3.72 5.26
CA LYS A 78 5.52 -5.08 5.68
C LYS A 78 4.33 -4.99 6.61
N ALA A 79 3.36 -5.87 6.39
CA ALA A 79 2.12 -5.87 7.14
C ALA A 79 1.55 -7.28 7.29
N THR A 80 0.64 -7.42 8.25
CA THR A 80 -0.16 -8.63 8.45
C THR A 80 -1.64 -8.30 8.25
N ILE A 81 -2.37 -9.17 7.56
CA ILE A 81 -3.82 -9.05 7.39
C ILE A 81 -4.51 -9.37 8.72
N GLU A 82 -5.24 -8.42 9.29
CA GLU A 82 -6.02 -8.60 10.52
C GLU A 82 -7.44 -9.09 10.23
N GLU A 83 -8.10 -8.46 9.26
CA GLU A 83 -9.47 -8.80 8.87
C GLU A 83 -9.55 -8.91 7.35
N ASN A 84 -10.34 -9.87 6.87
CA ASN A 84 -10.39 -10.17 5.44
C ASN A 84 -11.80 -10.40 4.92
N SER A 85 -12.14 -9.81 3.79
CA SER A 85 -13.34 -10.11 3.01
C SER A 85 -13.02 -10.17 1.52
N LEU A 86 -14.04 -10.46 0.69
CA LEU A 86 -13.90 -10.53 -0.77
C LEU A 86 -13.48 -9.18 -1.39
N GLU A 87 -13.95 -8.07 -0.83
CA GLU A 87 -13.79 -6.73 -1.42
C GLU A 87 -12.74 -5.88 -0.70
N LYS A 88 -12.42 -6.21 0.56
CA LYS A 88 -11.48 -5.42 1.37
C LYS A 88 -10.72 -6.25 2.39
N SER A 89 -9.57 -5.73 2.81
CA SER A 89 -8.85 -6.20 4.00
C SER A 89 -8.51 -5.03 4.91
N ILE A 90 -8.45 -5.30 6.21
CA ILE A 90 -7.78 -4.41 7.16
C ILE A 90 -6.43 -5.05 7.48
N ILE A 91 -5.38 -4.24 7.39
CA ILE A 91 -4.01 -4.71 7.63
C ILE A 91 -3.38 -3.90 8.75
N LYS A 92 -2.50 -4.55 9.50
CA LYS A 92 -1.65 -3.91 10.50
C LYS A 92 -0.23 -3.77 9.97
N LEU A 93 0.30 -2.57 10.07
CA LEU A 93 1.68 -2.26 9.70
C LEU A 93 2.63 -2.84 10.74
N GLU A 94 3.66 -3.54 10.27
CA GLU A 94 4.75 -4.06 11.12
C GLU A 94 5.97 -3.13 11.01
N GLU A 95 6.37 -2.82 9.78
CA GLU A 95 7.50 -1.95 9.47
C GLU A 95 7.31 -1.29 8.11
N TYR A 96 8.01 -0.19 7.87
CA TYR A 96 8.11 0.41 6.55
C TYR A 96 9.45 1.09 6.32
N GLU A 97 9.89 1.07 5.08
CA GLU A 97 11.01 1.85 4.57
C GLU A 97 10.48 2.95 3.66
N LEU A 98 11.06 4.15 3.77
CA LEU A 98 10.69 5.30 2.95
C LEU A 98 11.90 5.76 2.14
N VAL A 99 11.72 5.88 0.83
CA VAL A 99 12.74 6.40 -0.09
C VAL A 99 12.26 7.72 -0.68
N TYR A 100 13.08 8.76 -0.51
CA TYR A 100 12.92 10.02 -1.23
C TYR A 100 13.67 9.93 -2.56
N ILE A 101 12.97 10.25 -3.65
CA ILE A 101 13.54 10.27 -4.99
C ILE A 101 13.55 11.72 -5.47
N GLN A 102 14.75 12.28 -5.61
CA GLN A 102 14.92 13.56 -6.28
C GLN A 102 14.84 13.33 -7.79
N MET A 103 13.74 13.74 -8.40
CA MET A 103 13.63 13.72 -9.86
C MET A 103 14.36 14.94 -10.44
N ARG A 104 15.22 14.71 -11.43
CA ARG A 104 15.74 15.75 -12.31
C ARG A 104 15.04 15.55 -13.65
N LEU A 105 14.30 16.57 -14.10
CA LEU A 105 13.72 16.62 -15.45
C LEU A 105 14.81 16.99 -16.46
#